data_AF-A0A8J4GVP0-F1
#
_entry.id   AF-A0A8J4GVP0-F1
#
_cell.length_a   1.000
_cell.length_b   1.000
_cell.length_c   1.000
_cell.angle_alpha   90.00
_cell.angle_beta   90.00
_cell.angle_gamma   90.00
#
_symmetry.space_group_name_H-M   'P 1'
#
loop_
_entity.id
_entity.type
_entity.pdbx_description
1 polymer ?
#
loop_
_entity_poly.entity_id
_entity_poly.type
_entity_poly.pdbx_seq_one_letter_code
_entity_poly.pdbx_strand_id
1 'polypeptide(L)'
;MSFLPNTPTCVQSGHLASRSTRLHAPAAHRRGWIIPQWSHTRSALDAGSITVAADLPSTSTAQREAAWELLKDFTLKEFRGAAQEPYLSSPAKRQRLREALKIAFSGPYPPAGWMGPSDDSEVLLGVVASDVKFAARAYRDWCEELGLPLVMPNSRVDGVSSAMQLRGGVYLKYNSKTQLCYVSRYDGRDRGVLLQLGQLQLGHFPLGFFDEGMTKPPPMF
;
A
#
# COMPACT_ATOMS: atom_id res chain seq x y z
N MET A 1 34.87 -22.41 73.47
CA MET A 1 35.21 -22.42 72.04
C MET A 1 34.50 -21.23 71.42
N SER A 2 35.09 -20.04 71.47
CA SER A 2 36.02 -19.46 70.49
C SER A 2 35.32 -18.97 69.21
N PHE A 3 35.67 -17.74 68.82
CA PHE A 3 35.48 -17.01 67.55
C PHE A 3 34.54 -15.78 67.58
N LEU A 4 35.17 -14.61 67.77
CA LEU A 4 34.92 -13.37 66.98
C LEU A 4 35.62 -13.53 65.60
N PRO A 5 35.58 -12.61 64.57
CA PRO A 5 34.95 -11.27 64.42
C PRO A 5 34.40 -10.94 62.98
N ASN A 6 34.12 -9.64 62.73
CA ASN A 6 34.29 -8.84 61.47
C ASN A 6 33.16 -8.69 60.41
N THR A 7 32.53 -7.50 60.42
CA THR A 7 32.36 -6.42 59.38
C THR A 7 32.04 -6.80 57.90
N PRO A 8 31.17 -6.05 57.17
CA PRO A 8 31.59 -4.75 56.63
C PRO A 8 30.53 -3.63 56.49
N THR A 9 31.12 -2.44 56.40
CA THR A 9 30.63 -1.08 56.18
C THR A 9 29.90 -0.89 54.85
N CYS A 10 28.74 -0.22 54.87
CA CYS A 10 28.00 0.19 53.67
C CYS A 10 28.62 1.46 53.08
N VAL A 11 29.14 1.38 51.86
CA VAL A 11 29.66 2.51 51.08
C VAL A 11 28.52 3.11 50.25
N GLN A 12 28.14 4.36 50.54
CA GLN A 12 27.23 5.13 49.69
C GLN A 12 27.96 5.58 48.42
N SER A 13 27.51 5.07 47.26
CA SER A 13 27.93 5.56 45.95
C SER A 13 27.00 6.68 45.49
N GLY A 14 27.57 7.89 45.33
CA GLY A 14 26.87 9.05 44.78
C GLY A 14 26.54 8.86 43.30
N HIS A 15 25.27 9.05 42.94
CA HIS A 15 24.82 8.98 41.56
C HIS A 15 24.99 10.35 40.89
N LEU A 16 25.86 10.39 39.86
CA LEU A 16 26.08 11.54 39.00
C LEU A 16 24.81 11.95 38.24
N ALA A 17 24.62 13.26 38.17
CA ALA A 17 23.61 13.97 37.41
C ALA A 17 23.62 13.57 35.92
N SER A 18 22.46 13.11 35.44
CA SER A 18 22.22 12.82 34.03
C SER A 18 21.85 14.12 33.30
N ARG A 19 22.80 14.67 32.52
CA ARG A 19 22.55 15.78 31.59
C ARG A 19 21.74 15.25 30.41
N SER A 20 20.45 15.56 30.40
CA SER A 20 19.55 15.32 29.27
C SER A 20 19.84 16.34 28.16
N THR A 21 20.68 15.95 27.19
CA THR A 21 20.81 16.64 25.91
C THR A 21 19.57 16.34 25.07
N ARG A 22 18.62 17.29 25.05
CA ARG A 22 17.53 17.30 24.06
C ARG A 22 18.13 17.52 22.68
N LEU A 23 18.34 16.42 21.95
CA LEU A 23 18.57 16.47 20.52
C LEU A 23 17.27 16.93 19.85
N HIS A 24 17.32 18.15 19.31
CA HIS A 24 16.31 18.66 18.40
C HIS A 24 16.20 17.71 17.21
N ALA A 25 15.09 16.97 17.14
CA ALA A 25 14.75 16.21 15.95
C ALA A 25 14.46 17.21 14.81
N PRO A 26 15.10 17.08 13.63
CA PRO A 26 14.79 17.93 12.50
C PRO A 26 13.35 17.67 12.05
N ALA A 27 12.60 18.76 11.83
CA ALA A 27 11.27 18.72 11.28
C ALA A 27 11.30 17.97 9.93
N ALA A 28 10.72 16.78 9.89
CA ALA A 28 10.59 16.01 8.67
C ALA A 28 9.64 16.76 7.73
N HIS A 29 10.21 17.42 6.72
CA HIS A 29 9.49 17.98 5.59
C HIS A 29 8.68 16.87 4.91
N ARG A 30 7.39 16.77 5.25
CA ARG A 30 6.39 16.00 4.48
C ARG A 30 6.17 16.75 3.16
N ARG A 31 7.07 16.56 2.19
CA ARG A 31 6.81 16.99 0.82
C ARG A 31 5.62 16.18 0.34
N GLY A 32 4.52 16.86 0.02
CA GLY A 32 3.40 16.26 -0.69
C GLY A 32 3.93 15.55 -1.92
N TRP A 33 3.45 14.35 -2.17
CA TRP A 33 3.79 13.54 -3.33
C TRP A 33 3.36 14.31 -4.59
N ILE A 34 4.26 15.10 -5.17
CA ILE A 34 4.05 15.72 -6.47
C ILE A 34 4.16 14.58 -7.48
N ILE A 35 3.02 14.04 -7.88
CA ILE A 35 2.93 13.11 -9.00
C ILE A 35 3.31 13.92 -10.25
N PRO A 36 4.38 13.57 -10.98
CA PRO A 36 4.66 14.23 -12.25
C PRO A 36 3.46 14.05 -13.17
N GLN A 37 2.97 15.15 -13.75
CA GLN A 37 1.89 15.15 -14.72
C GLN A 37 2.41 14.53 -16.04
N TRP A 38 1.91 13.35 -16.42
CA TRP A 38 2.37 12.64 -17.63
C TRP A 38 1.53 13.03 -18.84
N SER A 39 2.16 13.62 -19.85
CA SER A 39 1.57 13.82 -21.18
C SER A 39 1.51 12.48 -21.94
N HIS A 40 0.32 12.13 -22.42
CA HIS A 40 0.03 10.81 -22.99
C HIS A 40 0.49 10.73 -24.45
N THR A 41 1.38 9.78 -24.77
CA THR A 41 1.61 9.31 -26.14
C THR A 41 0.91 7.96 -26.28
N ARG A 42 -0.11 7.86 -27.14
CA ARG A 42 -0.86 6.62 -27.36
C ARG A 42 -0.10 5.72 -28.33
N SER A 43 0.07 4.46 -27.97
CA SER A 43 0.40 3.37 -28.90
C SER A 43 -0.62 2.26 -28.69
N ALA A 44 -1.24 1.81 -29.78
CA ALA A 44 -2.31 0.81 -29.78
C ALA A 44 -1.74 -0.53 -30.29
N LEU A 45 -1.91 -1.59 -29.49
CA LEU A 45 -1.79 -2.97 -29.94
C LEU A 45 -2.98 -3.75 -29.38
N ASP A 46 -3.72 -4.39 -30.28
CA ASP A 46 -4.90 -5.22 -30.04
C ASP A 46 -4.53 -6.54 -29.34
N ALA A 47 -5.28 -6.89 -28.29
CA ALA A 47 -5.30 -8.24 -27.72
C ALA A 47 -6.74 -8.66 -27.41
N GLY A 48 -7.11 -9.85 -27.88
CA GLY A 48 -8.48 -10.38 -27.86
C GLY A 48 -9.05 -10.58 -26.45
N SER A 49 -10.29 -10.12 -26.26
CA SER A 49 -11.04 -10.15 -25.01
C SER A 49 -11.86 -11.45 -24.88
N ILE A 50 -11.68 -12.17 -23.77
CA ILE A 50 -12.51 -13.31 -23.36
C ILE A 50 -13.43 -12.81 -22.25
N THR A 51 -14.71 -12.60 -22.54
CA THR A 51 -15.72 -12.17 -21.57
C THR A 51 -16.44 -13.36 -20.96
N VAL A 52 -16.08 -13.71 -19.71
CA VAL A 52 -16.87 -14.60 -18.87
C VAL A 52 -17.78 -13.73 -18.00
N ALA A 53 -19.01 -13.48 -18.48
CA ALA A 53 -20.02 -12.72 -17.74
C ALA A 53 -20.64 -13.61 -16.66
N ALA A 54 -20.12 -13.53 -15.43
CA ALA A 54 -20.79 -14.09 -14.26
C ALA A 54 -21.92 -13.14 -13.82
N ASP A 55 -23.12 -13.69 -13.60
CA ASP A 55 -24.27 -13.01 -13.01
C ASP A 55 -23.93 -12.49 -11.61
N LEU A 56 -23.41 -11.27 -11.53
CA LEU A 56 -23.19 -10.58 -10.26
C LEU A 56 -24.50 -9.91 -9.82
N PRO A 57 -24.91 -10.04 -8.54
CA PRO A 57 -26.07 -9.35 -8.02
C PRO A 57 -25.93 -7.85 -8.27
N SER A 58 -26.94 -7.26 -8.91
CA SER A 58 -26.98 -5.84 -9.24
C SER A 58 -26.86 -5.02 -7.95
N THR A 59 -25.65 -4.53 -7.67
CA THR A 59 -25.35 -3.73 -6.48
C THR A 59 -26.06 -2.39 -6.61
N SER A 60 -26.80 -1.99 -5.57
CA SER A 60 -27.58 -0.75 -5.62
C SER A 60 -26.68 0.49 -5.62
N THR A 61 -27.17 1.59 -6.19
CA THR A 61 -26.45 2.88 -6.17
C THR A 61 -26.08 3.29 -4.75
N ALA A 62 -27.00 3.13 -3.79
CA ALA A 62 -26.78 3.48 -2.38
C ALA A 62 -25.67 2.63 -1.73
N GLN A 63 -25.59 1.34 -2.04
CA GLN A 63 -24.50 0.48 -1.56
C GLN A 63 -23.15 0.92 -2.13
N ARG A 64 -23.12 1.32 -3.40
CA ARG A 64 -21.91 1.83 -4.05
C ARG A 64 -21.45 3.15 -3.43
N GLU A 65 -22.35 4.09 -3.21
CA GLU A 65 -22.04 5.36 -2.53
C GLU A 65 -21.49 5.12 -1.13
N ALA A 66 -22.12 4.25 -0.34
CA ALA A 66 -21.63 3.88 1.00
C ALA A 66 -20.23 3.26 0.98
N ALA A 67 -19.93 2.44 -0.04
CA ALA A 67 -18.60 1.87 -0.23
C ALA A 67 -17.55 2.96 -0.53
N TRP A 68 -17.86 3.89 -1.44
CA TRP A 68 -16.97 5.02 -1.73
C TRP A 68 -16.73 5.93 -0.52
N GLU A 69 -17.77 6.26 0.25
CA GLU A 69 -17.61 7.04 1.48
C GLU A 69 -16.71 6.33 2.50
N LEU A 70 -16.91 5.02 2.68
CA LEU A 70 -16.08 4.21 3.58
C LEU A 70 -14.60 4.24 3.17
N LEU A 71 -14.31 4.08 1.87
CA LEU A 71 -12.92 4.09 1.35
C LEU A 71 -12.27 5.48 1.45
N LYS A 72 -13.03 6.55 1.20
CA LYS A 72 -12.55 7.93 1.38
C LYS A 72 -12.24 8.23 2.84
N ASP A 73 -13.13 7.83 3.74
CA ASP A 73 -12.95 8.02 5.19
C ASP A 73 -11.77 7.19 5.71
N PHE A 74 -11.61 5.94 5.26
CA PHE A 74 -10.41 5.13 5.51
C PHE A 74 -9.14 5.85 5.06
N THR A 75 -9.10 6.29 3.80
CA THR A 75 -7.94 6.99 3.20
C THR A 75 -7.54 8.23 4.02
N LEU A 76 -8.53 9.04 4.41
CA LEU A 76 -8.30 10.23 5.23
C LEU A 76 -7.76 9.88 6.62
N LYS A 77 -8.32 8.86 7.28
CA LYS A 77 -7.86 8.43 8.61
C LYS A 77 -6.50 7.74 8.55
N GLU A 78 -6.20 6.99 7.49
CA GLU A 78 -4.91 6.33 7.31
C GLU A 78 -3.79 7.34 7.14
N PHE A 79 -4.01 8.38 6.34
CA PHE A 79 -3.08 9.49 6.21
C PHE A 79 -2.77 10.19 7.56
N ARG A 80 -3.73 10.16 8.49
CA ARG A 80 -3.59 10.68 9.86
C ARG A 80 -3.05 9.66 10.86
N GLY A 81 -2.80 8.41 10.45
CA GLY A 81 -2.38 7.32 11.34
C GLY A 81 -3.48 6.85 12.31
N ALA A 82 -4.75 7.07 11.96
CA ALA A 82 -5.92 6.81 12.81
C ALA A 82 -6.89 5.76 12.23
N ALA A 83 -6.51 5.04 11.17
CA ALA A 83 -7.39 4.04 10.54
C ALA A 83 -7.40 2.68 11.27
N GLN A 84 -6.42 2.42 12.14
CA GLN A 84 -6.23 1.11 12.77
C GLN A 84 -7.51 0.63 13.50
N GLU A 85 -7.98 1.40 14.49
CA GLU A 85 -9.18 1.05 15.25
C GLU A 85 -10.47 0.98 14.41
N PRO A 86 -10.81 1.98 13.58
CA PRO A 86 -12.09 1.94 12.86
C PRO A 86 -12.16 0.85 11.76
N TYR A 87 -11.04 0.49 11.12
CA TYR A 87 -11.08 -0.37 9.92
C TYR A 87 -10.21 -1.61 9.96
N LEU A 88 -9.13 -1.64 10.74
CA LEU A 88 -8.13 -2.70 10.64
C LEU A 88 -8.03 -3.57 11.89
N SER A 89 -8.65 -3.17 13.01
CA SER A 89 -8.51 -3.83 14.31
C SER A 89 -9.13 -5.23 14.41
N SER A 90 -10.00 -5.62 13.47
CA SER A 90 -10.58 -6.97 13.44
C SER A 90 -10.67 -7.55 12.02
N PRO A 91 -10.66 -8.89 11.87
CA PRO A 91 -10.86 -9.54 10.57
C PRO A 91 -12.14 -9.10 9.86
N ALA A 92 -13.24 -8.93 10.59
CA ALA A 92 -14.52 -8.49 10.05
C ALA A 92 -14.46 -7.06 9.48
N LYS A 93 -13.75 -6.14 10.15
CA LYS A 93 -13.58 -4.76 9.64
C LYS A 93 -12.72 -4.73 8.37
N ARG A 94 -11.64 -5.54 8.33
CA ARG A 94 -10.81 -5.68 7.13
C ARG A 94 -11.58 -6.30 5.96
N GLN A 95 -12.41 -7.30 6.24
CA GLN A 95 -13.29 -7.91 5.25
C GLN A 95 -14.29 -6.91 4.69
N ARG A 96 -14.94 -6.11 5.54
CA ARG A 96 -15.83 -5.03 5.12
C ARG A 96 -15.12 -4.00 4.22
N LEU A 97 -13.87 -3.65 4.54
CA LEU A 97 -13.07 -2.73 3.73
C LEU A 97 -12.75 -3.34 2.34
N ARG A 98 -12.43 -4.65 2.27
CA ARG A 98 -12.24 -5.37 1.00
C ARG A 98 -13.51 -5.38 0.16
N GLU A 99 -14.66 -5.69 0.77
CA GLU A 99 -15.95 -5.71 0.08
C GLU A 99 -16.31 -4.32 -0.46
N ALA A 100 -16.11 -3.27 0.34
CA ALA A 100 -16.30 -1.90 -0.12
C ALA A 100 -15.40 -1.57 -1.32
N LEU A 101 -14.13 -2.00 -1.31
CA LEU A 101 -13.23 -1.82 -2.46
C LEU A 101 -13.76 -2.52 -3.71
N LYS A 102 -14.17 -3.79 -3.60
CA LYS A 102 -14.71 -4.55 -4.74
C LYS A 102 -15.98 -3.90 -5.30
N ILE A 103 -16.88 -3.45 -4.43
CA ILE A 103 -18.09 -2.72 -4.82
C ILE A 103 -17.74 -1.41 -5.54
N ALA A 104 -16.83 -0.61 -4.97
CA ALA A 104 -16.41 0.66 -5.55
C ALA A 104 -15.74 0.48 -6.91
N PHE A 105 -14.91 -0.56 -7.06
CA PHE A 105 -14.27 -0.92 -8.32
C PHE A 105 -15.29 -1.34 -9.37
N SER A 106 -16.25 -2.21 -9.02
CA SER A 106 -17.16 -2.90 -9.96
C SER A 106 -18.10 -2.01 -10.79
N GLY A 107 -18.30 -0.75 -10.43
CA GLY A 107 -19.28 0.09 -11.09
C GLY A 107 -18.93 1.57 -11.10
N PRO A 108 -19.71 2.37 -11.83
CA PRO A 108 -19.40 3.77 -12.04
C PRO A 108 -19.55 4.60 -10.75
N TYR A 109 -18.69 5.59 -10.62
CA TYR A 109 -18.73 6.68 -9.65
C TYR A 109 -18.38 8.00 -10.34
N PRO A 110 -19.38 8.64 -10.97
CA PRO A 110 -19.19 9.88 -11.73
C PRO A 110 -18.46 11.01 -10.98
N PRO A 111 -18.64 11.22 -9.65
CA PRO A 111 -17.91 12.26 -8.94
C PRO A 111 -16.38 12.14 -9.00
N ALA A 112 -15.84 10.93 -9.15
CA ALA A 112 -14.41 10.69 -9.35
C ALA A 112 -14.03 10.50 -10.83
N GLY A 113 -14.98 10.59 -11.76
CA GLY A 113 -14.77 10.22 -13.16
C GLY A 113 -14.49 8.72 -13.38
N TRP A 114 -14.81 7.86 -12.41
CA TRP A 114 -14.68 6.41 -12.56
C TRP A 114 -15.93 5.86 -13.25
N MET A 115 -15.78 5.17 -14.37
CA MET A 115 -16.92 4.62 -15.13
C MET A 115 -17.11 3.11 -14.89
N GLY A 116 -16.36 2.52 -13.95
CA GLY A 116 -16.30 1.07 -13.77
C GLY A 116 -15.14 0.45 -14.56
N PRO A 117 -14.93 -0.87 -14.42
CA PRO A 117 -13.92 -1.57 -15.18
C PRO A 117 -14.37 -1.68 -16.64
N SER A 118 -13.55 -1.16 -17.54
CA SER A 118 -13.73 -1.27 -19.00
C SER A 118 -12.35 -1.23 -19.64
N ASP A 119 -12.25 -1.65 -20.91
CA ASP A 119 -10.97 -1.60 -21.64
C ASP A 119 -10.42 -0.16 -21.77
N ASP A 120 -11.29 0.84 -21.67
CA ASP A 120 -10.92 2.25 -21.69
C ASP A 120 -10.54 2.82 -20.32
N SER A 121 -10.89 2.13 -19.24
CA SER A 121 -10.68 2.59 -17.87
C SER A 121 -9.23 2.42 -17.44
N GLU A 122 -8.65 3.47 -16.88
CA GLU A 122 -7.30 3.44 -16.32
C GLU A 122 -7.35 3.19 -14.81
N VAL A 123 -6.62 2.17 -14.36
CA VAL A 123 -6.38 1.86 -12.96
C VAL A 123 -4.88 2.04 -12.71
N LEU A 124 -4.53 2.88 -11.74
CA LEU A 124 -3.15 3.01 -11.31
C LEU A 124 -2.96 2.37 -9.94
N LEU A 125 -1.92 1.56 -9.82
CA LEU A 125 -1.47 1.00 -8.55
C LEU A 125 -0.10 1.59 -8.20
N GLY A 126 0.05 2.01 -6.95
CA GLY A 126 1.32 2.39 -6.35
C GLY A 126 1.58 1.53 -5.11
N VAL A 127 2.56 0.65 -5.15
CA VAL A 127 2.91 -0.21 -4.00
C VAL A 127 4.18 0.29 -3.36
N VAL A 128 4.10 0.64 -2.09
CA VAL A 128 5.23 1.10 -1.29
C VAL A 128 5.57 0.03 -0.25
N ALA A 129 6.76 -0.55 -0.32
CA ALA A 129 7.16 -1.65 0.55
C ALA A 129 8.59 -1.51 1.06
N SER A 130 8.92 -2.24 2.13
CA SER A 130 10.28 -2.28 2.68
C SER A 130 11.24 -3.15 1.88
N ASP A 131 10.73 -3.99 0.98
CA ASP A 131 11.49 -4.89 0.11
C ASP A 131 10.68 -5.22 -1.14
N VAL A 132 11.36 -5.50 -2.25
CA VAL A 132 10.71 -5.83 -3.54
C VAL A 132 9.83 -7.07 -3.47
N LYS A 133 10.15 -8.05 -2.61
CA LYS A 133 9.33 -9.26 -2.45
C LYS A 133 7.94 -8.94 -1.91
N PHE A 134 7.85 -8.02 -0.95
CA PHE A 134 6.56 -7.59 -0.40
C PHE A 134 5.77 -6.78 -1.41
N ALA A 135 6.44 -5.89 -2.17
CA ALA A 135 5.79 -5.14 -3.22
C ALA A 135 5.24 -6.06 -4.31
N ALA A 136 6.02 -7.05 -4.75
CA ALA A 136 5.65 -8.00 -5.79
C ALA A 136 4.46 -8.89 -5.36
N ARG A 137 4.42 -9.34 -4.10
CA ARG A 137 3.26 -10.09 -3.56
C ARG A 137 1.99 -9.24 -3.60
N ALA A 138 2.03 -8.07 -2.97
CA ALA A 138 0.89 -7.17 -2.93
C ALA A 138 0.43 -6.82 -4.35
N TYR A 139 1.36 -6.48 -5.25
CA TYR A 139 1.05 -6.20 -6.65
C TYR A 139 0.29 -7.35 -7.32
N ARG A 140 0.79 -8.60 -7.22
CA ARG A 140 0.10 -9.77 -7.76
C ARG A 140 -1.29 -9.93 -7.17
N ASP A 141 -1.41 -9.89 -5.84
CA ASP A 141 -2.69 -10.14 -5.17
C ASP A 141 -3.74 -9.08 -5.54
N TRP A 142 -3.32 -7.83 -5.72
CA TRP A 142 -4.18 -6.76 -6.20
C TRP A 142 -4.58 -6.94 -7.67
N CYS A 143 -3.65 -7.36 -8.54
CA CYS A 143 -3.99 -7.66 -9.93
C CYS A 143 -4.97 -8.84 -10.03
N GLU A 144 -4.69 -9.94 -9.33
CA GLU A 144 -5.57 -11.13 -9.31
C GLU A 144 -6.98 -10.78 -8.84
N GLU A 145 -7.10 -10.07 -7.72
CA GLU A 145 -8.40 -9.76 -7.12
C GLU A 145 -9.23 -8.76 -7.94
N LEU A 146 -8.58 -7.81 -8.62
CA LEU A 146 -9.26 -6.82 -9.46
C LEU A 146 -9.40 -7.28 -10.92
N GLY A 147 -8.94 -8.48 -11.27
CA GLY A 147 -8.94 -8.98 -12.65
C GLY A 147 -8.06 -8.17 -13.60
N LEU A 148 -7.00 -7.53 -13.09
CA LEU A 148 -6.07 -6.74 -13.89
C LEU A 148 -4.96 -7.64 -14.46
N PRO A 149 -4.47 -7.35 -15.67
CA PRO A 149 -3.30 -8.05 -16.21
C PRO A 149 -2.08 -7.93 -15.28
N LEU A 150 -1.36 -9.03 -15.13
CA LEU A 150 -0.10 -9.05 -14.38
C LEU A 150 1.07 -8.82 -15.34
N VAL A 151 1.81 -7.74 -15.16
CA VAL A 151 2.96 -7.36 -15.99
C VAL A 151 4.23 -7.44 -15.17
N MET A 152 5.29 -8.02 -15.77
CA MET A 152 6.60 -8.05 -15.16
C MET A 152 7.14 -6.62 -14.91
N PRO A 153 7.46 -6.25 -13.67
CA PRO A 153 7.98 -4.91 -13.37
C PRO A 153 9.41 -4.71 -13.89
N ASN A 154 9.64 -3.62 -14.61
CA ASN A 154 10.99 -3.20 -15.01
C ASN A 154 11.70 -2.42 -13.89
N SER A 155 13.03 -2.51 -13.79
CA SER A 155 13.79 -1.64 -12.88
C SER A 155 13.96 -0.23 -13.47
N ARG A 156 13.76 0.81 -12.67
CA ARG A 156 14.14 2.21 -13.00
C ARG A 156 15.38 2.70 -12.25
N VAL A 157 16.15 1.77 -11.69
CA VAL A 157 17.39 2.08 -10.99
C VAL A 157 18.56 1.73 -11.89
N ASP A 158 19.43 2.72 -12.12
CA ASP A 158 20.60 2.56 -12.99
C ASP A 158 21.49 1.40 -12.53
N GLY A 159 21.92 0.59 -13.50
CA GLY A 159 22.78 -0.57 -13.27
C GLY A 159 22.07 -1.80 -12.68
N VAL A 160 20.75 -1.76 -12.43
CA VAL A 160 19.99 -2.90 -11.92
C VAL A 160 19.21 -3.56 -13.05
N SER A 161 19.62 -4.75 -13.48
CA SER A 161 19.03 -5.45 -14.64
C SER A 161 17.65 -6.07 -14.36
N SER A 162 17.38 -6.43 -13.11
CA SER A 162 16.08 -6.97 -12.68
C SER A 162 15.56 -6.24 -11.46
N ALA A 163 14.28 -5.86 -11.48
CA ALA A 163 13.63 -5.22 -10.34
C ALA A 163 13.75 -6.06 -9.06
N MET A 164 13.77 -7.40 -9.18
CA MET A 164 13.87 -8.33 -8.05
C MET A 164 15.24 -8.31 -7.35
N GLN A 165 16.25 -7.67 -7.95
CA GLN A 165 17.57 -7.47 -7.35
C GLN A 165 17.62 -6.25 -6.43
N LEU A 166 16.61 -5.37 -6.47
CA LEU A 166 16.55 -4.22 -5.58
C LEU A 166 16.54 -4.65 -4.11
N ARG A 167 17.15 -3.81 -3.28
CA ARG A 167 17.28 -4.00 -1.83
C ARG A 167 16.80 -2.74 -1.12
N GLY A 168 16.18 -2.94 0.04
CA GLY A 168 15.60 -1.86 0.83
C GLY A 168 14.23 -1.44 0.33
N GLY A 169 13.80 -0.25 0.76
CA GLY A 169 12.49 0.29 0.42
C GLY A 169 12.33 0.50 -1.08
N VAL A 170 11.16 0.13 -1.60
CA VAL A 170 10.82 0.25 -3.02
C VAL A 170 9.44 0.87 -3.23
N TYR A 171 9.30 1.49 -4.40
CA TYR A 171 8.03 1.93 -4.95
C TYR A 171 7.82 1.22 -6.29
N LEU A 172 6.73 0.45 -6.39
CA LEU A 172 6.28 -0.17 -7.62
C LEU A 172 5.09 0.63 -8.16
N LYS A 173 5.14 1.03 -9.42
CA LYS A 173 4.04 1.68 -10.12
C LYS A 173 3.54 0.78 -11.24
N TYR A 174 2.22 0.61 -11.31
CA TYR A 174 1.54 -0.09 -12.40
C TYR A 174 0.40 0.77 -12.97
N ASN A 175 0.22 0.69 -14.28
CA ASN A 175 -0.87 1.34 -15.01
C ASN A 175 -1.57 0.28 -15.88
N SER A 176 -2.85 0.01 -15.63
CA SER A 176 -3.60 -1.02 -16.34
C SER A 176 -3.90 -0.70 -17.81
N LYS A 177 -3.86 0.58 -18.20
CA LYS A 177 -4.14 0.98 -19.58
C LYS A 177 -2.91 0.89 -20.46
N THR A 178 -1.79 1.43 -19.97
CA THR A 178 -0.52 1.42 -20.72
C THR A 178 0.32 0.17 -20.48
N GLN A 179 -0.09 -0.68 -19.52
CA GLN A 179 0.66 -1.84 -19.06
C GLN A 179 2.07 -1.47 -18.56
N LEU A 180 2.32 -0.19 -18.26
CA LEU A 180 3.57 0.28 -17.70
C LEU A 180 3.69 -0.21 -16.25
N CYS A 181 4.68 -1.07 -15.99
CA CYS A 181 5.00 -1.58 -14.66
C CYS A 181 6.48 -1.37 -14.37
N TYR A 182 6.82 -0.65 -13.30
CA TYR A 182 8.21 -0.45 -12.91
C TYR A 182 8.42 -0.37 -11.40
N VAL A 183 9.65 -0.60 -10.96
CA VAL A 183 10.10 -0.46 -9.57
C VAL A 183 11.26 0.54 -9.49
N SER A 184 11.18 1.44 -8.51
CA SER A 184 12.26 2.35 -8.14
C SER A 184 12.59 2.22 -6.65
N ARG A 185 13.74 2.76 -6.24
CA ARG A 185 14.06 2.93 -4.82
C ARG A 185 13.08 3.88 -4.14
N TYR A 186 12.83 3.63 -2.86
CA TYR A 186 11.95 4.43 -2.03
C TYR A 186 12.47 4.51 -0.60
N ASP A 187 12.95 5.69 -0.23
CA ASP A 187 13.50 5.96 1.10
C ASP A 187 12.47 6.59 2.06
N GLY A 188 11.23 6.74 1.60
CA GLY A 188 10.13 7.25 2.42
C GLY A 188 9.69 6.28 3.53
N ARG A 189 8.88 6.78 4.46
CA ARG A 189 8.40 6.01 5.62
C ARG A 189 7.10 5.25 5.35
N ASP A 190 6.29 5.73 4.41
CA ASP A 190 4.96 5.17 4.14
C ASP A 190 5.07 3.74 3.60
N ARG A 191 4.07 2.91 3.86
CA ARG A 191 3.97 1.52 3.38
C ARG A 191 2.53 1.19 3.04
N GLY A 192 2.32 0.37 2.03
CA GLY A 192 1.00 -0.06 1.60
C GLY A 192 0.76 0.16 0.12
N VAL A 193 -0.50 0.06 -0.28
CA VAL A 193 -0.94 0.15 -1.68
C VAL A 193 -1.84 1.36 -1.86
N LEU A 194 -1.53 2.15 -2.88
CA LEU A 194 -2.38 3.22 -3.41
C LEU A 194 -3.10 2.69 -4.64
N LEU A 195 -4.41 2.88 -4.68
CA LEU A 195 -5.25 2.59 -5.84
C LEU A 195 -5.83 3.92 -6.34
N GLN A 196 -5.63 4.24 -7.60
CA GLN A 196 -6.29 5.37 -8.25
C GLN A 196 -7.34 4.88 -9.24
N LEU A 197 -8.57 5.36 -9.06
CA LEU A 197 -9.73 5.09 -9.90
C LEU A 197 -10.26 6.44 -10.41
N GLY A 198 -10.07 6.69 -11.70
CA GLY A 198 -10.32 8.02 -12.27
C GLY A 198 -9.44 9.09 -11.61
N GLN A 199 -10.07 10.11 -11.04
CA GLN A 199 -9.42 11.23 -10.36
C GLN A 199 -9.16 10.99 -8.88
N LEU A 200 -9.72 9.93 -8.28
CA LEU A 200 -9.64 9.69 -6.85
C LEU A 200 -8.56 8.66 -6.53
N GLN A 201 -7.65 9.01 -5.63
CA GLN A 201 -6.65 8.12 -5.06
C GLN A 201 -7.10 7.63 -3.68
N LEU A 202 -7.04 6.32 -3.47
CA LEU A 202 -7.45 5.63 -2.24
C LEU A 202 -6.24 4.91 -1.63
N GLY A 203 -6.15 4.86 -0.30
CA GLY A 203 -5.09 4.14 0.43
C GLY A 203 -4.40 4.99 1.52
N HIS A 204 -3.27 4.56 2.08
CA HIS A 204 -2.53 3.33 1.78
C HIS A 204 -3.21 2.10 2.37
N PHE A 205 -3.58 1.13 1.53
CA PHE A 205 -4.09 -0.14 2.00
C PHE A 205 -2.93 -1.03 2.50
N PRO A 206 -3.15 -1.91 3.49
CA PRO A 206 -2.12 -2.85 3.95
C PRO A 206 -1.54 -3.70 2.80
N LEU A 207 -0.24 -4.03 2.86
CA LEU A 207 0.39 -4.85 1.81
C LEU A 207 -0.23 -6.24 1.67
N GLY A 208 -0.68 -6.84 2.78
CA GLY A 208 -1.42 -8.10 2.80
C GLY A 208 -2.94 -7.92 2.74
N PHE A 209 -3.46 -6.90 2.05
CA PHE A 209 -4.89 -6.59 2.07
C PHE A 209 -5.77 -7.76 1.62
N PHE A 210 -5.34 -8.53 0.61
CA PHE A 210 -6.04 -9.70 0.07
C PHE A 210 -5.42 -11.05 0.50
N ASP A 211 -4.23 -11.05 1.07
CA ASP A 211 -3.57 -12.24 1.67
C ASP A 211 -2.98 -11.84 3.03
N GLU A 212 -3.83 -11.77 4.05
CA GLU A 212 -3.44 -11.30 5.38
C GLU A 212 -2.37 -12.19 6.02
N GLY A 213 -2.41 -13.50 5.72
CA GLY A 213 -1.43 -14.47 6.22
C GLY A 213 -0.11 -14.45 5.46
N MET A 214 0.01 -13.68 4.37
CA MET A 214 1.15 -13.71 3.45
C MET A 214 1.52 -15.14 3.05
N THR A 215 0.50 -15.96 2.84
CA THR A 215 0.63 -17.39 2.59
C THR A 215 1.20 -17.68 1.21
N LYS A 216 0.88 -16.84 0.21
CA LYS A 216 1.38 -16.98 -1.15
C LYS A 216 2.83 -16.49 -1.25
N PRO A 217 3.79 -17.29 -1.77
CA PRO A 217 5.18 -16.85 -1.96
C PRO A 217 5.26 -15.64 -2.92
N PRO A 218 6.35 -14.86 -2.96
CA PRO A 218 6.49 -13.80 -3.95
C PRO A 218 6.50 -14.39 -5.37
N PRO A 219 5.88 -13.73 -6.35
CA PRO A 219 5.98 -14.18 -7.74
C PRO A 219 7.44 -14.14 -8.20
N MET A 220 7.82 -15.15 -9.00
CA MET A 220 9.10 -15.19 -9.70
C MET A 220 8.87 -14.54 -11.06
N PHE A 221 9.40 -13.33 -11.24
CA PHE A 221 9.44 -12.62 -12.51
C PHE A 221 10.80 -12.80 -13.17
#